data_AF-A0A194QS30-F1
#
_entry.id   AF-A0A194QS30-F1
#
_cell.length_a   1.000
_cell.length_b   1.000
_cell.length_c   1.000
_cell.angle_alpha   90.00
_cell.angle_beta   90.00
_cell.angle_gamma   90.00
#
_symmetry.space_group_name_H-M   'P 1'
#
loop_
_entity.id
_entity.type
_entity.pdbx_description
1 polymer ?
#
loop_
_entity_poly.entity_id
_entity_poly.type
_entity_poly.pdbx_seq_one_letter_code
_entity_poly.pdbx_strand_id
1 'polypeptide(L)'
;MTVRILFQRVGGLSLIARSILTARKAGLSNITVSTDHPLIALEALKYGASPFRRSFITASHFAPSIWGVQEFIASTPKAKVVVLIQATSPFISYLNLKDAIRKLHYPKPYDCVFAATRSFKLRWNFVNGKLIPKNFESVRRPRRQDWHGELIETGAFYISRVELIKQGLLQNDNCTVFETNPKESLEIDSYYDLKVANLQLVNMTNLEIVTFEDLEATDVISVELVPERKGLILKHCEYYVSSRRHGTTVTRRYNEFVQLCDVFCAKYPYRAVSRLPPKRVVVGGGSPVFLQRRRAALQRWLTLVARHPVLAHDADLRTFLCESSSRLDKPKHDEFILAGTQDESTGQISIDEMQAAFVSEQEQLRLVQLGLNRLYKIFERGLI
;
A
#
# COMPACT_ATOMS: atom_id res chain seq x y z
N MET A 1 28.98 -5.84 8.86
CA MET A 1 27.53 -5.59 9.06
C MET A 1 27.07 -6.29 10.32
N THR A 2 26.47 -5.58 11.28
CA THR A 2 26.19 -6.13 12.61
C THR A 2 25.02 -7.12 12.56
N VAL A 3 25.16 -8.31 13.17
CA VAL A 3 24.10 -9.32 13.36
C VAL A 3 22.74 -8.72 13.73
N ARG A 4 22.74 -7.62 14.50
CA ARG A 4 21.56 -6.85 14.91
C ARG A 4 20.71 -6.33 13.75
N ILE A 5 21.30 -6.00 12.60
CA ILE A 5 20.56 -5.44 11.46
C ILE A 5 19.69 -6.51 10.79
N LEU A 6 20.15 -7.76 10.77
CA LEU A 6 19.45 -8.87 10.14
C LEU A 6 18.15 -9.26 10.85
N PHE A 7 18.03 -8.92 12.14
CA PHE A 7 16.80 -9.06 12.92
C PHE A 7 15.85 -7.86 12.82
N GLN A 8 16.30 -6.75 12.23
CA GLN A 8 15.42 -5.60 12.04
C GLN A 8 14.27 -5.95 11.11
N ARG A 9 13.12 -5.32 11.35
CA ARG A 9 11.87 -5.67 10.68
C ARG A 9 11.50 -4.65 9.62
N VAL A 10 11.10 -5.17 8.46
CA VAL A 10 10.44 -4.40 7.40
C VAL A 10 9.04 -4.99 7.22
N GLY A 11 7.99 -4.23 7.54
CA GLY A 11 6.61 -4.74 7.51
C GLY A 11 6.37 -5.95 8.41
N GLY A 12 6.88 -5.90 9.65
CA GLY A 12 6.69 -6.96 10.65
C GLY A 12 7.57 -8.21 10.51
N LEU A 13 8.23 -8.40 9.36
CA LEU A 13 9.13 -9.54 9.11
C LEU A 13 10.60 -9.13 9.21
N SER A 14 11.45 -10.00 9.78
CA SER A 14 12.90 -9.79 9.78
C SER A 14 13.47 -9.84 8.36
N LEU A 15 14.64 -9.25 8.16
CA LEU A 15 15.34 -9.27 6.87
C LEU A 15 15.66 -10.71 6.41
N ILE A 16 16.05 -11.57 7.35
CA ILE A 16 16.28 -13.01 7.10
C ILE A 16 14.97 -13.68 6.64
N ALA A 17 13.87 -13.46 7.39
CA ALA A 17 12.57 -14.03 7.07
C ALA A 17 12.10 -13.62 5.67
N ARG A 18 12.24 -12.33 5.32
CA ARG A 18 11.88 -11.82 3.98
C ARG A 18 12.62 -12.55 2.87
N SER A 19 13.91 -12.77 3.04
CA SER A 19 14.74 -13.47 2.05
C SER A 19 14.30 -14.92 1.87
N ILE A 20 14.07 -15.64 2.97
CA ILE A 20 13.60 -17.03 2.97
C ILE A 20 12.24 -17.14 2.28
N LEU A 21 11.30 -16.26 2.65
CA LEU A 21 9.95 -16.27 2.07
C LEU A 21 9.97 -15.92 0.58
N THR A 22 10.84 -14.99 0.16
CA THR A 22 11.03 -14.63 -1.26
C THR A 22 11.59 -15.80 -2.05
N ALA A 23 12.63 -16.45 -1.55
CA ALA A 23 13.22 -17.64 -2.17
C ALA A 23 12.18 -18.77 -2.35
N ARG A 24 11.37 -19.01 -1.31
CA ARG A 24 10.29 -20.01 -1.36
C ARG A 24 9.22 -19.66 -2.39
N LYS A 25 8.76 -18.40 -2.43
CA LYS A 25 7.80 -17.93 -3.44
C LYS A 25 8.36 -18.02 -4.87
N ALA A 26 9.67 -17.87 -5.04
CA ALA A 26 10.33 -18.07 -6.33
C ALA A 26 10.41 -19.55 -6.77
N GLY A 27 10.05 -20.49 -5.88
CA GLY A 27 10.06 -21.94 -6.15
C GLY A 27 11.35 -22.65 -5.74
N LEU A 28 12.22 -22.02 -4.95
CA LEU A 28 13.43 -22.66 -4.42
C LEU A 28 13.06 -23.56 -3.23
N SER A 29 13.51 -24.81 -3.26
CA SER A 29 13.24 -25.82 -2.21
C SER A 29 14.39 -25.99 -1.22
N ASN A 30 15.64 -25.98 -1.71
CA ASN A 30 16.83 -26.09 -0.86
C ASN A 30 17.29 -24.69 -0.41
N ILE A 31 16.65 -24.16 0.63
CA ILE A 31 16.95 -22.85 1.20
C ILE A 31 17.80 -23.04 2.45
N THR A 32 19.03 -22.53 2.44
CA THR A 32 19.97 -22.60 3.55
C THR A 32 20.39 -21.20 3.99
N VAL A 33 20.46 -20.97 5.30
CA VAL A 33 21.02 -19.74 5.89
C VAL A 33 22.37 -20.06 6.49
N SER A 34 23.43 -19.53 5.87
CA SER A 34 24.82 -19.64 6.36
C SER A 34 25.07 -18.62 7.47
N THR A 35 25.38 -19.09 8.68
CA THR A 35 25.57 -18.23 9.86
C THR A 35 26.42 -18.88 10.93
N ASP A 36 27.16 -18.08 11.68
CA ASP A 36 27.89 -18.46 12.89
C ASP A 36 27.11 -18.10 14.17
N HIS A 37 26.02 -17.33 14.04
CA HIS A 37 25.25 -16.83 15.16
C HIS A 37 24.00 -17.70 15.44
N PRO A 38 23.81 -18.21 16.67
CA PRO A 38 22.73 -19.16 17.00
C PRO A 38 21.33 -18.57 16.81
N LEU A 39 21.12 -17.29 17.15
CA LEU A 39 19.80 -16.66 16.94
C LEU A 39 19.42 -16.55 15.46
N ILE A 40 20.39 -16.40 14.55
CA ILE A 40 20.11 -16.34 13.11
C ILE A 40 19.71 -17.74 12.63
N ALA A 41 20.36 -18.78 13.16
CA ALA A 41 20.00 -20.17 12.87
C ALA A 41 18.58 -20.50 13.35
N LEU A 42 18.19 -20.03 14.54
CA LEU A 42 16.81 -20.19 15.05
C LEU A 42 15.79 -19.44 14.19
N GLU A 43 16.08 -18.22 13.75
CA GLU A 43 15.21 -17.47 12.85
C GLU A 43 15.07 -18.19 11.49
N ALA A 44 16.16 -18.77 10.96
CA ALA A 44 16.10 -19.56 9.74
C ALA A 44 15.16 -20.77 9.88
N LEU A 45 15.32 -21.54 10.96
CA LEU A 45 14.48 -22.70 11.28
C LEU A 45 13.00 -22.30 11.41
N LYS A 46 12.71 -21.19 12.09
CA LYS A 46 11.34 -20.66 12.26
C LYS A 46 10.62 -20.44 10.94
N TYR A 47 11.34 -20.02 9.89
CA TYR A 47 10.77 -19.81 8.55
C TYR A 47 11.04 -20.96 7.60
N GLY A 48 11.48 -22.13 8.07
CA GLY A 48 11.63 -23.36 7.30
C GLY A 48 12.83 -23.37 6.35
N ALA A 49 13.92 -22.68 6.71
CA ALA A 49 15.21 -22.79 6.04
C ALA A 49 16.21 -23.58 6.92
N SER A 50 17.11 -24.32 6.29
CA SER A 50 18.15 -25.08 6.98
C SER A 50 19.28 -24.16 7.44
N PRO A 51 19.71 -24.18 8.71
CA PRO A 51 20.90 -23.45 9.11
C PRO A 51 22.17 -24.21 8.67
N PHE A 52 23.13 -23.49 8.11
CA PHE A 52 24.50 -23.98 7.91
C PHE A 52 25.43 -23.22 8.83
N ARG A 53 26.08 -23.94 9.75
CA ARG A 53 27.02 -23.34 10.69
C ARG A 53 28.35 -23.09 9.99
N ARG A 54 28.62 -21.83 9.66
CA ARG A 54 29.89 -21.43 9.05
C ARG A 54 31.01 -21.24 10.09
N SER A 55 32.25 -21.39 9.65
CA SER A 55 33.43 -21.16 10.46
C SER A 55 33.57 -19.69 10.87
N PHE A 56 34.30 -19.42 11.96
CA PHE A 56 34.57 -18.05 12.40
C PHE A 56 35.36 -17.24 11.36
N ILE A 57 36.15 -17.90 10.50
CA ILE A 57 36.98 -17.28 9.47
C ILE A 57 36.09 -16.67 8.40
N THR A 58 35.17 -17.46 7.85
CA THR A 58 34.24 -17.00 6.79
C THR A 58 33.09 -16.16 7.32
N ALA A 59 32.93 -16.10 8.65
CA ALA A 59 32.02 -15.20 9.33
C ALA A 59 32.58 -13.81 9.63
N SER A 60 33.89 -13.64 9.53
CA SER A 60 34.55 -12.38 9.88
C SER A 60 34.11 -11.22 8.98
N HIS A 61 34.26 -9.99 9.47
CA HIS A 61 33.86 -8.79 8.73
C HIS A 61 34.75 -8.47 7.53
N PHE A 62 35.91 -9.12 7.41
CA PHE A 62 36.80 -9.03 6.25
C PHE A 62 36.59 -10.18 5.25
N ALA A 63 35.81 -11.22 5.62
CA ALA A 63 35.57 -12.34 4.73
C ALA A 63 34.68 -11.90 3.56
N PRO A 64 35.13 -12.05 2.30
CA PRO A 64 34.28 -11.81 1.16
C PRO A 64 33.18 -12.88 1.08
N SER A 65 32.03 -12.51 0.51
CA SER A 65 30.86 -13.41 0.44
C SER A 65 31.16 -14.76 -0.21
N ILE A 66 32.08 -14.78 -1.19
CA ILE A 66 32.51 -16.01 -1.87
C ILE A 66 33.07 -17.07 -0.90
N TRP A 67 33.76 -16.69 0.17
CA TRP A 67 34.33 -17.66 1.12
C TRP A 67 33.23 -18.44 1.84
N GLY A 68 32.17 -17.76 2.30
CA GLY A 68 31.03 -18.42 2.94
C GLY A 68 30.26 -19.33 1.97
N VAL A 69 30.18 -18.95 0.69
CA VAL A 69 29.55 -19.75 -0.36
C VAL A 69 30.39 -20.99 -0.68
N GLN A 70 31.72 -20.86 -0.78
CA GLN A 70 32.63 -22.00 -0.98
C GLN A 70 32.58 -22.99 0.18
N GLU A 71 32.57 -22.50 1.42
CA GLU A 71 32.45 -23.34 2.61
C GLU A 71 31.12 -24.13 2.59
N PHE A 72 30.02 -23.48 2.21
CA PHE A 72 28.73 -24.15 2.06
C PHE A 72 28.74 -25.22 0.95
N ILE A 73 29.30 -24.92 -0.23
CA ILE A 73 29.36 -25.86 -1.35
C ILE A 73 30.19 -27.10 -1.01
N ALA A 74 31.25 -26.97 -0.21
CA ALA A 74 32.05 -28.11 0.24
C ALA A 74 31.19 -29.15 0.98
N SER A 75 30.12 -28.71 1.66
CA SER A 75 29.13 -29.59 2.32
C SER A 75 27.97 -30.03 1.42
N THR A 76 27.84 -29.50 0.20
CA THR A 76 26.71 -29.72 -0.71
C THR A 76 27.17 -30.15 -2.12
N PRO A 77 27.83 -31.31 -2.27
CA PRO A 77 28.51 -31.70 -3.52
C PRO A 77 27.57 -31.93 -4.71
N LYS A 78 26.26 -32.09 -4.46
CA LYS A 78 25.25 -32.29 -5.51
C LYS A 78 24.76 -30.96 -6.13
N ALA A 79 25.05 -29.82 -5.51
CA ALA A 79 24.62 -28.53 -6.03
C ALA A 79 25.25 -28.24 -7.40
N LYS A 80 24.46 -27.66 -8.31
CA LYS A 80 24.92 -27.24 -9.65
C LYS A 80 24.86 -25.73 -9.86
N VAL A 81 23.91 -25.09 -9.20
CA VAL A 81 23.71 -23.63 -9.20
C VAL A 81 23.50 -23.20 -7.77
N VAL A 82 24.09 -22.07 -7.39
CA VAL A 82 23.84 -21.40 -6.11
C VAL A 82 23.15 -20.07 -6.39
N VAL A 83 22.10 -19.80 -5.62
CA VAL A 83 21.41 -18.50 -5.58
C VAL A 83 21.76 -17.86 -4.25
N LEU A 84 22.77 -17.00 -4.24
CA LEU A 84 23.12 -16.18 -3.08
C LEU A 84 22.12 -15.02 -2.99
N ILE A 85 21.40 -14.91 -1.89
CA ILE A 85 20.46 -13.82 -1.60
C ILE A 85 21.00 -13.06 -0.40
N GLN A 86 21.19 -11.74 -0.51
CA GLN A 86 21.60 -10.94 0.64
C GLN A 86 20.38 -10.36 1.35
N ALA A 87 20.27 -10.63 2.64
CA ALA A 87 19.11 -10.20 3.43
C ALA A 87 18.98 -8.68 3.58
N THR A 88 20.03 -7.94 3.26
CA THR A 88 20.09 -6.47 3.27
C THR A 88 19.20 -5.83 2.20
N SER A 89 18.76 -6.62 1.22
CA SER A 89 17.83 -6.21 0.16
C SER A 89 16.40 -6.74 0.47
N PRO A 90 15.55 -5.99 1.18
CA PRO A 90 14.25 -6.48 1.66
C PRO A 90 13.14 -6.56 0.59
N PHE A 91 13.39 -6.00 -0.60
CA PHE A 91 12.40 -5.80 -1.67
C PHE A 91 12.62 -6.66 -2.91
N ILE A 92 13.37 -7.76 -2.78
CA ILE A 92 13.57 -8.71 -3.88
C ILE A 92 12.22 -9.24 -4.34
N SER A 93 11.87 -9.01 -5.61
CA SER A 93 10.68 -9.61 -6.21
C SER A 93 10.93 -11.10 -6.48
N TYR A 94 10.03 -11.95 -5.97
CA TYR A 94 10.11 -13.40 -6.20
C TYR A 94 9.91 -13.76 -7.68
N LEU A 95 9.14 -12.95 -8.43
CA LEU A 95 8.96 -13.12 -9.88
C LEU A 95 10.26 -12.82 -10.62
N ASN A 96 10.91 -11.69 -10.28
CA ASN A 96 12.18 -11.30 -10.87
C ASN A 96 13.29 -12.31 -10.55
N LEU A 97 13.34 -12.82 -9.31
CA LEU A 97 14.28 -13.87 -8.93
C LEU A 97 14.05 -15.15 -9.75
N LYS A 98 12.79 -15.55 -9.96
CA LYS A 98 12.43 -16.70 -10.80
C LYS A 98 12.86 -16.51 -12.25
N ASP A 99 12.67 -15.32 -12.81
CA ASP A 99 13.09 -14.99 -14.18
C ASP A 99 14.61 -14.89 -14.31
N ALA A 100 15.31 -14.38 -13.30
CA ALA A 100 16.76 -14.35 -13.25
C ALA A 100 17.37 -15.76 -13.25
N ILE A 101 16.75 -16.72 -12.54
CA ILE A 101 17.16 -18.13 -12.58
C ILE A 101 17.01 -18.71 -13.99
N ARG A 102 15.91 -18.41 -14.69
CA ARG A 102 15.72 -18.83 -16.09
C ARG A 102 16.76 -18.19 -17.02
N LYS A 103 17.10 -16.92 -16.78
CA LYS A 103 18.07 -16.16 -17.55
C LYS A 103 19.49 -16.75 -17.51
N LEU A 104 19.81 -17.55 -16.49
CA LEU A 104 21.07 -18.31 -16.44
C LEU A 104 21.21 -19.29 -17.62
N HIS A 105 20.09 -19.73 -18.21
CA HIS A 105 20.06 -20.74 -19.26
C HIS A 105 19.64 -20.19 -20.64
N TYR A 106 18.77 -19.18 -20.69
CA TYR A 106 18.17 -18.65 -21.92
C TYR A 106 18.37 -17.11 -22.01
N PRO A 107 18.61 -16.54 -23.21
CA PRO A 107 18.64 -17.15 -24.55
C PRO A 107 19.90 -17.96 -24.86
N LYS A 108 20.93 -17.81 -24.05
CA LYS A 108 22.16 -18.61 -24.10
C LYS A 108 22.58 -18.94 -22.66
N PRO A 109 23.38 -20.00 -22.43
CA PRO A 109 23.89 -20.30 -21.10
C PRO A 109 24.90 -19.23 -20.65
N TYR A 110 24.68 -18.70 -19.45
CA TYR A 110 25.65 -17.85 -18.73
C TYR A 110 26.25 -18.62 -17.55
N ASP A 111 27.43 -18.18 -17.10
CA ASP A 111 28.06 -18.72 -15.88
C ASP A 111 27.45 -18.11 -14.61
N CYS A 112 27.03 -16.84 -14.71
CA CYS A 112 26.30 -16.17 -13.64
C CYS A 112 25.28 -15.13 -14.11
N VAL A 113 24.31 -14.85 -13.24
CA VAL A 113 23.33 -13.75 -13.34
C VAL A 113 23.27 -13.02 -12.01
N PHE A 114 23.33 -11.70 -12.00
CA PHE A 114 23.21 -10.91 -10.77
C PHE A 114 22.26 -9.72 -10.93
N ALA A 115 21.68 -9.27 -9.82
CA ALA A 115 20.75 -8.15 -9.81
C ALA A 115 21.47 -6.81 -9.99
N ALA A 116 20.99 -6.00 -10.93
CA ALA A 116 21.47 -4.63 -11.14
C ALA A 116 20.31 -3.68 -11.39
N THR A 117 20.49 -2.39 -11.08
CA THR A 117 19.53 -1.34 -11.41
C THR A 117 20.17 -0.30 -12.32
N ARG A 118 19.36 0.37 -13.13
CA ARG A 118 19.82 1.37 -14.08
C ARG A 118 19.91 2.75 -13.44
N SER A 119 21.09 3.34 -13.54
CA SER A 119 21.41 4.66 -13.03
C SER A 119 21.75 5.61 -14.17
N PHE A 120 21.29 6.85 -14.04
CA PHE A 120 21.61 7.94 -14.97
C PHE A 120 22.49 9.00 -14.29
N LYS A 121 23.15 8.63 -13.18
CA LYS A 121 24.03 9.54 -12.44
C LYS A 121 25.31 9.78 -13.23
N LEU A 122 25.67 11.05 -13.36
CA LEU A 122 26.93 11.49 -13.96
C LEU A 122 28.01 11.45 -12.89
N ARG A 123 29.06 10.66 -13.14
CA ARG A 123 30.13 10.35 -12.18
C ARG A 123 31.37 11.19 -12.47
N TRP A 124 32.04 11.62 -11.41
CA TRP A 124 33.28 12.37 -11.47
C TRP A 124 34.37 11.59 -10.74
N ASN A 125 35.59 11.57 -11.29
CA ASN A 125 36.80 11.14 -10.62
C ASN A 125 37.51 12.35 -10.01
N PHE A 126 38.14 12.18 -8.86
CA PHE A 126 39.03 13.17 -8.27
C PHE A 126 40.46 12.65 -8.33
N VAL A 127 41.28 13.20 -9.23
CA VAL A 127 42.66 12.76 -9.48
C VAL A 127 43.58 13.98 -9.41
N ASN A 128 44.61 13.91 -8.56
CA ASN A 128 45.61 14.97 -8.40
C ASN A 128 45.00 16.38 -8.17
N GLY A 129 43.97 16.46 -7.31
CA GLY A 129 43.30 17.73 -6.98
C GLY A 129 42.32 18.24 -8.05
N LYS A 130 42.08 17.49 -9.13
CA LYS A 130 41.20 17.88 -10.24
C LYS A 130 40.01 16.94 -10.38
N LEU A 131 38.84 17.51 -10.68
CA LEU A 131 37.63 16.75 -11.03
C LEU A 131 37.62 16.46 -12.54
N ILE A 132 37.47 15.19 -12.89
CA ILE A 132 37.45 14.71 -14.28
C ILE A 132 36.17 13.88 -14.49
N PRO A 133 35.37 14.15 -15.54
CA PRO A 133 34.15 13.39 -15.76
C PRO A 133 34.48 11.93 -16.13
N LYS A 134 33.78 10.96 -15.54
CA LYS A 134 34.06 9.52 -15.71
C LYS A 134 33.26 8.88 -16.83
N ASN A 135 31.99 9.25 -16.96
CA ASN A 135 31.02 8.60 -17.86
C ASN A 135 30.28 9.60 -18.77
N PHE A 136 30.81 10.82 -18.91
CA PHE A 136 30.24 11.85 -19.80
C PHE A 136 31.31 12.87 -20.22
N GLU A 137 30.97 13.72 -21.18
CA GLU A 137 31.79 14.86 -21.58
C GLU A 137 31.23 16.15 -20.98
N SER A 138 32.08 16.97 -20.36
CA SER A 138 31.64 18.23 -19.73
C SER A 138 31.06 19.22 -20.74
N VAL A 139 31.62 19.26 -21.95
CA VAL A 139 31.17 20.13 -23.06
C VAL A 139 29.88 19.64 -23.73
N ARG A 140 29.52 18.37 -23.56
CA ARG A 140 28.33 17.72 -24.15
C ARG A 140 27.62 16.89 -23.10
N ARG A 141 27.17 17.56 -22.03
CA ARG A 141 26.54 16.89 -20.89
C ARG A 141 25.18 16.29 -21.32
N PRO A 142 25.00 14.96 -21.26
CA PRO A 142 23.76 14.34 -21.72
C PRO A 142 22.62 14.59 -20.72
N ARG A 143 21.39 14.77 -21.23
CA ARG A 143 20.18 14.70 -20.39
C ARG A 143 19.86 13.23 -20.10
N ARG A 144 18.99 12.97 -19.11
CA ARG A 144 18.63 11.61 -18.69
C ARG A 144 18.07 10.77 -19.84
N GLN A 145 17.28 11.39 -20.71
CA GLN A 145 16.65 10.74 -21.87
C GLN A 145 17.59 10.54 -23.07
N ASP A 146 18.79 11.13 -23.05
CA ASP A 146 19.70 11.14 -24.20
C ASP A 146 20.72 9.99 -24.17
N TRP A 147 20.68 9.12 -23.16
CA TRP A 147 21.64 8.02 -23.04
C TRP A 147 21.07 6.82 -22.28
N HIS A 148 21.72 5.67 -22.44
CA HIS A 148 21.25 4.40 -21.88
C HIS A 148 21.51 4.25 -20.37
N GLY A 149 22.26 5.16 -19.75
CA GLY A 149 22.68 5.03 -18.35
C GLY A 149 23.70 3.91 -18.13
N GLU A 150 24.01 3.66 -16.86
CA GLU A 150 24.91 2.59 -16.41
C GLU A 150 24.17 1.65 -15.47
N LEU A 151 24.62 0.40 -15.43
CA LEU A 151 24.11 -0.61 -14.50
C LEU A 151 24.91 -0.55 -13.20
N ILE A 152 24.21 -0.58 -12.07
CA ILE A 152 24.78 -0.63 -10.73
C ILE A 152 24.24 -1.88 -10.03
N GLU A 153 25.12 -2.71 -9.49
CA GLU A 153 24.71 -3.86 -8.66
C GLU A 153 23.85 -3.41 -7.48
N THR A 154 22.87 -4.23 -7.10
CA THR A 154 21.96 -3.89 -5.99
C THR A 154 22.16 -4.75 -4.75
N GLY A 155 23.16 -5.63 -4.72
CA GLY A 155 23.38 -6.60 -3.64
C GLY A 155 22.26 -7.63 -3.45
N ALA A 156 21.20 -7.61 -4.27
CA ALA A 156 20.00 -8.38 -3.99
C ALA A 156 20.22 -9.90 -4.11
N PHE A 157 20.71 -10.33 -5.27
CA PHE A 157 21.02 -11.72 -5.51
C PHE A 157 22.12 -11.93 -6.55
N TYR A 158 22.81 -13.06 -6.41
CA TYR A 158 23.84 -13.57 -7.32
C TYR A 158 23.54 -15.05 -7.59
N ILE A 159 23.36 -15.39 -8.85
CA ILE A 159 23.04 -16.74 -9.32
C ILE A 159 24.26 -17.24 -10.09
N SER A 160 24.98 -18.21 -9.56
CA SER A 160 26.24 -18.65 -10.16
C SER A 160 26.29 -20.18 -10.25
N ARG A 161 26.89 -20.69 -11.34
CA ARG A 161 27.19 -22.12 -11.46
C ARG A 161 28.25 -22.51 -10.43
N VAL A 162 28.11 -23.70 -9.86
CA VAL A 162 29.04 -24.20 -8.84
C VAL A 162 30.48 -24.28 -9.36
N GLU A 163 30.68 -24.56 -10.65
CA GLU A 163 32.03 -24.60 -11.25
C GLU A 163 32.71 -23.22 -11.22
N LEU A 164 31.96 -22.12 -11.38
CA LEU A 164 32.52 -20.77 -11.23
C LEU A 164 32.90 -20.49 -9.77
N ILE A 165 32.08 -20.93 -8.82
CA ILE A 165 32.33 -20.74 -7.39
C ILE A 165 33.55 -21.53 -6.92
N LYS A 166 33.78 -22.73 -7.47
CA LYS A 166 35.00 -23.51 -7.22
C LYS A 166 36.27 -22.80 -7.68
N GLN A 167 36.18 -21.92 -8.68
CA GLN A 167 37.29 -21.06 -9.13
C GLN A 167 37.49 -19.83 -8.23
N GLY A 168 36.67 -19.63 -7.19
CA GLY A 168 36.75 -18.49 -6.29
C GLY A 168 36.02 -17.25 -6.79
N LEU A 169 35.05 -17.41 -7.70
CA LEU A 169 34.35 -16.31 -8.34
C LEU A 169 32.83 -16.42 -8.14
N LEU A 170 32.17 -15.28 -7.91
CA LEU A 170 30.71 -15.16 -8.06
C LEU A 170 30.33 -14.68 -9.47
N GLN A 171 31.21 -13.90 -10.10
CA GLN A 171 31.02 -13.27 -11.40
C GLN A 171 32.30 -13.40 -12.24
N ASN A 172 32.13 -13.43 -13.57
CA ASN A 172 33.19 -13.43 -14.58
C ASN A 172 32.71 -12.70 -15.85
N ASP A 173 33.50 -12.77 -16.93
CA ASP A 173 33.19 -12.13 -18.21
C ASP A 173 32.02 -12.78 -18.97
N ASN A 174 31.58 -13.97 -18.57
CA ASN A 174 30.43 -14.68 -19.14
C ASN A 174 29.19 -14.59 -18.22
N CYS A 175 28.98 -13.41 -17.64
CA CYS A 175 27.81 -13.09 -16.84
C CYS A 175 26.83 -12.17 -17.56
N THR A 176 25.60 -12.14 -17.08
CA THR A 176 24.60 -11.15 -17.48
C THR A 176 23.91 -10.57 -16.24
N VAL A 177 23.22 -9.44 -16.41
CA VAL A 177 22.47 -8.81 -15.32
C VAL A 177 20.99 -9.14 -15.42
N PHE A 178 20.31 -9.22 -14.29
CA PHE A 178 18.86 -9.06 -14.23
C PHE A 178 18.56 -7.63 -13.77
N GLU A 179 17.97 -6.82 -14.65
CA GLU A 179 17.68 -5.42 -14.35
C GLU A 179 16.42 -5.32 -13.49
N THR A 180 16.55 -4.77 -12.28
CA THR A 180 15.46 -4.59 -11.32
C THR A 180 14.99 -3.13 -11.29
N ASN A 181 13.74 -2.94 -10.85
CA ASN A 181 13.20 -1.61 -10.62
C ASN A 181 14.03 -0.89 -9.53
N PRO A 182 14.31 0.42 -9.65
CA PRO A 182 14.99 1.17 -8.60
C PRO A 182 14.34 1.08 -7.21
N LYS A 183 13.04 0.79 -7.12
CA LYS A 183 12.36 0.53 -5.83
C LYS A 183 12.84 -0.77 -5.17
N GLU A 184 13.21 -1.77 -5.97
CA GLU A 184 13.71 -3.06 -5.47
C GLU A 184 15.19 -3.00 -5.07
N SER A 185 15.91 -1.93 -5.43
CA SER A 185 17.36 -1.79 -5.20
C SER A 185 17.73 -1.12 -3.88
N LEU A 186 16.79 -0.92 -2.94
CA LEU A 186 17.12 -0.35 -1.63
C LEU A 186 17.86 -1.39 -0.79
N GLU A 187 19.06 -1.04 -0.35
CA GLU A 187 19.87 -1.83 0.59
C GLU A 187 19.79 -1.22 1.99
N ILE A 188 19.70 -2.06 3.02
CA ILE A 188 19.65 -1.65 4.42
C ILE A 188 21.04 -1.78 5.03
N ASP A 189 21.77 -0.68 5.07
CA ASP A 189 23.09 -0.59 5.75
C ASP A 189 23.01 0.19 7.07
N SER A 190 21.95 0.99 7.23
CA SER A 190 21.73 1.86 8.38
C SER A 190 20.30 1.82 8.91
N TYR A 191 20.09 2.40 10.09
CA TYR A 191 18.75 2.62 10.63
C TYR A 191 17.91 3.61 9.79
N TYR A 192 18.56 4.51 9.05
CA TYR A 192 17.87 5.40 8.12
C TYR A 192 17.26 4.59 6.98
N ASP A 193 18.02 3.68 6.38
CA ASP A 193 17.55 2.81 5.29
C ASP A 193 16.40 1.93 5.76
N LEU A 194 16.46 1.42 6.99
CA LEU A 194 15.38 0.66 7.61
C LEU A 194 14.08 1.48 7.73
N LYS A 195 14.18 2.77 8.11
CA LYS A 195 13.03 3.68 8.18
C LYS A 195 12.45 3.93 6.79
N VAL A 196 13.31 4.19 5.81
CA VAL A 196 12.92 4.39 4.40
C VAL A 196 12.24 3.14 3.85
N ALA A 197 12.79 1.94 4.12
CA ALA A 197 12.20 0.67 3.70
C ALA A 197 10.77 0.48 4.26
N ASN A 198 10.56 0.73 5.55
CA ASN A 198 9.22 0.58 6.13
C ASN A 198 8.20 1.56 5.52
N LEU A 199 8.60 2.80 5.23
CA LEU A 199 7.73 3.77 4.54
C LEU A 199 7.45 3.35 3.09
N GLN A 200 8.45 2.87 2.37
CA GLN A 200 8.30 2.41 1.00
C GLN A 200 7.33 1.23 0.91
N LEU A 201 7.41 0.29 1.85
CA LEU A 201 6.51 -0.86 1.88
C LEU A 201 5.04 -0.44 2.03
N VAL A 202 4.74 0.49 2.93
CA VAL A 202 3.37 1.02 3.12
C VAL A 202 2.81 1.62 1.82
N ASN A 203 3.66 2.34 1.08
CA ASN A 203 3.27 2.89 -0.22
C ASN A 203 3.09 1.80 -1.29
N MET A 204 3.90 0.74 -1.26
CA MET A 204 3.72 -0.40 -2.17
C MET A 204 2.41 -1.14 -1.89
N THR A 205 2.08 -1.41 -0.62
CA THR A 205 0.83 -2.09 -0.24
C THR A 205 -0.40 -1.24 -0.52
N ASN A 206 -0.30 0.09 -0.43
CA ASN A 206 -1.39 1.00 -0.81
C ASN A 206 -1.56 1.16 -2.33
N LEU A 207 -0.62 0.64 -3.13
CA LEU A 207 -0.63 0.67 -4.59
C LEU A 207 -0.83 -0.72 -5.23
N GLU A 208 -1.02 -1.78 -4.43
CA GLU A 208 -1.35 -3.11 -4.95
C GLU A 208 -2.81 -3.13 -5.45
N ILE A 209 -2.94 -2.88 -6.76
CA ILE A 209 -3.90 -3.41 -7.75
C ILE A 209 -5.25 -3.86 -7.16
N VAL A 210 -6.30 -3.05 -7.40
CA VAL A 210 -7.69 -3.54 -7.32
C VAL A 210 -7.81 -4.77 -8.22
N THR A 211 -7.98 -5.95 -7.64
CA THR A 211 -8.13 -7.19 -8.41
C THR A 211 -9.48 -7.22 -9.11
N PHE A 212 -9.64 -8.07 -10.13
CA PHE A 212 -10.95 -8.27 -10.75
C PHE A 212 -11.98 -8.77 -9.73
N GLU A 213 -11.56 -9.62 -8.79
CA GLU A 213 -12.38 -10.07 -7.67
C GLU A 213 -12.77 -8.91 -6.74
N ASP A 214 -11.87 -7.94 -6.49
CA ASP A 214 -12.21 -6.72 -5.74
C ASP A 214 -13.21 -5.83 -6.49
N LEU A 215 -13.10 -5.74 -7.83
CA LEU A 215 -14.06 -5.03 -8.67
C LEU A 215 -15.42 -5.74 -8.70
N GLU A 216 -15.45 -7.07 -8.76
CA GLU A 216 -16.69 -7.87 -8.70
C GLU A 216 -17.34 -7.82 -7.33
N ALA A 217 -16.55 -7.78 -6.25
CA ALA A 217 -17.04 -7.61 -4.88
C ALA A 217 -17.62 -6.21 -4.62
N THR A 218 -17.33 -5.24 -5.49
CA THR A 218 -17.79 -3.85 -5.35
C THR A 218 -19.26 -3.73 -5.75
N ASP A 219 -20.11 -3.27 -4.82
CA ASP A 219 -21.54 -3.15 -5.10
C ASP A 219 -21.85 -2.09 -6.18
N VAL A 220 -22.91 -2.35 -6.94
CA VAL A 220 -23.49 -1.45 -7.92
C VAL A 220 -24.85 -1.02 -7.39
N ILE A 221 -24.91 0.26 -6.98
CA ILE A 221 -26.09 0.87 -6.39
C ILE A 221 -26.83 1.72 -7.43
N SER A 222 -28.15 1.54 -7.51
CA SER A 222 -29.07 2.42 -8.23
C SER A 222 -30.05 3.08 -7.26
N VAL A 223 -30.37 4.36 -7.49
CA VAL A 223 -31.40 5.08 -6.75
C VAL A 223 -32.31 5.80 -7.75
N GLU A 224 -33.56 5.37 -7.83
CA GLU A 224 -34.57 5.92 -8.76
C GLU A 224 -35.74 6.51 -8.00
N LEU A 225 -36.38 7.55 -8.55
CA LEU A 225 -37.60 8.13 -7.97
C LEU A 225 -38.78 7.20 -8.21
N VAL A 226 -39.58 6.95 -7.16
CA VAL A 226 -40.85 6.23 -7.32
C VAL A 226 -41.85 7.16 -8.04
N PRO A 227 -42.45 6.73 -9.18
CA PRO A 227 -43.42 7.55 -9.90
C PRO A 227 -44.67 7.85 -9.06
N GLU A 228 -45.18 9.07 -9.14
CA GLU A 228 -46.46 9.41 -8.53
C GLU A 228 -47.60 8.64 -9.24
N ARG A 229 -48.43 7.93 -8.47
CA ARG A 229 -49.64 7.31 -9.02
C ARG A 229 -50.67 8.39 -9.26
N LYS A 230 -51.15 8.53 -10.50
CA LYS A 230 -52.25 9.45 -10.85
C LYS A 230 -53.41 9.29 -9.84
N GLY A 231 -53.76 10.37 -9.15
CA GLY A 231 -54.88 10.42 -8.19
C GLY A 231 -54.53 10.24 -6.71
N LEU A 232 -53.28 9.95 -6.34
CA LEU A 232 -52.83 9.93 -4.93
C LEU A 232 -51.84 11.08 -4.66
N ILE A 233 -52.18 11.97 -3.71
CA ILE A 233 -51.24 12.96 -3.19
C ILE A 233 -50.28 12.24 -2.24
N LEU A 234 -49.08 11.89 -2.72
CA LEU A 234 -48.02 11.36 -1.87
C LEU A 234 -47.50 12.47 -0.96
N LYS A 235 -47.67 12.32 0.35
CA LYS A 235 -47.15 13.28 1.35
C LYS A 235 -45.61 13.35 1.38
N HIS A 236 -44.94 12.30 0.88
CA HIS A 236 -43.48 12.18 0.89
C HIS A 236 -42.97 11.51 -0.39
N CYS A 237 -41.77 11.89 -0.84
CA CYS A 237 -41.10 11.25 -1.97
C CYS A 237 -40.38 9.97 -1.51
N GLU A 238 -40.51 8.93 -2.34
CA GLU A 238 -39.89 7.63 -2.16
C GLU A 238 -38.89 7.32 -3.28
N TYR A 239 -37.92 6.46 -2.98
CA TYR A 239 -36.88 6.04 -3.90
C TYR A 239 -36.81 4.52 -3.97
N TYR A 240 -36.71 3.96 -5.17
CA TYR A 240 -36.24 2.59 -5.37
C TYR A 240 -34.74 2.57 -5.20
N VAL A 241 -34.26 1.78 -4.25
CA VAL A 241 -32.84 1.57 -3.97
C VAL A 241 -32.51 0.13 -4.33
N SER A 242 -31.66 -0.06 -5.34
CA SER A 242 -31.24 -1.39 -5.80
C SER A 242 -29.79 -1.65 -5.47
N SER A 243 -29.50 -2.84 -4.94
CA SER A 243 -28.14 -3.37 -4.74
C SER A 243 -27.94 -4.58 -5.64
N ARG A 244 -26.93 -4.53 -6.51
CA ARG A 244 -26.56 -5.68 -7.34
C ARG A 244 -25.96 -6.80 -6.49
N ARG A 245 -25.10 -6.46 -5.52
CA ARG A 245 -24.44 -7.43 -4.64
C ARG A 245 -25.43 -8.26 -3.84
N HIS A 246 -26.52 -7.64 -3.39
CA HIS A 246 -27.55 -8.30 -2.59
C HIS A 246 -28.72 -8.82 -3.43
N GLY A 247 -28.83 -8.44 -4.70
CA GLY A 247 -29.94 -8.82 -5.56
C GLY A 247 -31.28 -8.24 -5.10
N THR A 248 -31.27 -7.11 -4.39
CA THR A 248 -32.45 -6.51 -3.76
C THR A 248 -32.84 -5.20 -4.42
N THR A 249 -34.13 -4.88 -4.37
CA THR A 249 -34.64 -3.53 -4.61
C THR A 249 -35.65 -3.21 -3.52
N VAL A 250 -35.37 -2.17 -2.74
CA VAL A 250 -36.20 -1.74 -1.61
C VAL A 250 -36.67 -0.31 -1.81
N THR A 251 -37.79 0.04 -1.19
CA THR A 251 -38.29 1.42 -1.17
C THR A 251 -37.77 2.15 0.06
N ARG A 252 -37.24 3.36 -0.12
CA ARG A 252 -36.74 4.21 0.96
C ARG A 252 -37.21 5.65 0.82
N ARG A 253 -37.38 6.33 1.95
CA ARG A 253 -37.60 7.77 2.04
C ARG A 253 -36.31 8.48 2.41
N TYR A 254 -36.20 9.75 2.05
CA TYR A 254 -35.02 10.58 2.37
C TYR A 254 -34.63 10.52 3.87
N ASN A 255 -35.60 10.53 4.78
CA ASN A 255 -35.32 10.49 6.22
C ASN A 255 -34.65 9.17 6.66
N GLU A 256 -34.84 8.06 5.94
CA GLU A 256 -34.17 6.79 6.26
C GLU A 256 -32.68 6.85 5.88
N PHE A 257 -32.32 7.57 4.81
CA PHE A 257 -30.91 7.85 4.50
C PHE A 257 -30.27 8.72 5.60
N VAL A 258 -30.99 9.72 6.11
CA VAL A 258 -30.52 10.57 7.22
C VAL A 258 -30.24 9.72 8.46
N GLN A 259 -31.18 8.85 8.84
CA GLN A 259 -30.99 7.95 9.98
C GLN A 259 -29.76 7.06 9.83
N LEU A 260 -29.56 6.47 8.64
CA LEU A 260 -28.36 5.66 8.36
C LEU A 260 -27.07 6.49 8.47
N CYS A 261 -27.08 7.71 7.97
CA CYS A 261 -25.93 8.62 8.08
C CYS A 261 -25.62 8.97 9.54
N ASP A 262 -26.65 9.27 10.35
CA ASP A 262 -26.48 9.57 11.76
C ASP A 262 -25.91 8.38 12.54
N VAL A 263 -26.38 7.16 12.25
CA VAL A 263 -25.84 5.92 12.81
C VAL A 263 -24.36 5.75 12.45
N PHE A 264 -23.95 5.99 11.20
CA PHE A 264 -22.54 5.91 10.84
C PHE A 264 -21.68 7.00 11.45
N CYS A 265 -22.18 8.23 11.55
CA CYS A 265 -21.47 9.31 12.23
C CYS A 265 -21.25 8.99 13.72
N ALA A 266 -22.21 8.35 14.37
CA ALA A 266 -22.09 7.90 15.76
C ALA A 266 -21.16 6.68 15.92
N LYS A 267 -21.30 5.65 15.07
CA LYS A 267 -20.49 4.42 15.13
C LYS A 267 -19.04 4.62 14.71
N TYR A 268 -18.78 5.55 13.80
CA TYR A 268 -17.46 5.76 13.19
C TYR A 268 -17.02 7.23 13.29
N PRO A 269 -16.87 7.80 14.50
CA PRO A 269 -16.65 9.23 14.72
C PRO A 269 -15.36 9.78 14.10
N TYR A 270 -14.37 8.92 13.88
CA TYR A 270 -13.07 9.29 13.27
C TYR A 270 -13.01 9.04 11.76
N ARG A 271 -14.13 8.64 11.14
CA ARG A 271 -14.20 8.36 9.71
C ARG A 271 -14.99 9.46 9.02
N ALA A 272 -14.41 10.01 7.94
CA ALA A 272 -15.11 10.99 7.12
C ALA A 272 -16.29 10.33 6.39
N VAL A 273 -17.48 10.39 6.99
CA VAL A 273 -18.73 10.04 6.31
C VAL A 273 -19.13 11.24 5.45
N SER A 274 -19.26 11.04 4.14
CA SER A 274 -19.69 12.09 3.21
C SER A 274 -21.06 12.65 3.62
N ARG A 275 -21.25 13.97 3.55
CA ARG A 275 -22.53 14.60 3.92
C ARG A 275 -23.63 14.24 2.92
N LEU A 276 -24.84 14.05 3.42
CA LEU A 276 -26.04 13.89 2.61
C LEU A 276 -26.43 15.21 1.92
N PRO A 277 -27.16 15.17 0.78
CA PRO A 277 -27.74 16.37 0.19
C PRO A 277 -28.70 17.04 1.19
N PRO A 278 -28.82 18.39 1.21
CA PRO A 278 -29.54 19.11 2.23
C PRO A 278 -31.05 18.80 2.26
N LYS A 279 -31.59 18.79 3.47
CA LYS A 279 -33.03 18.70 3.74
C LYS A 279 -33.68 20.06 3.52
N ARG A 280 -34.12 20.38 2.31
CA ARG A 280 -35.03 21.51 2.09
C ARG A 280 -36.48 21.06 2.34
N VAL A 281 -37.19 21.81 3.17
CA VAL A 281 -38.65 21.71 3.32
C VAL A 281 -39.24 22.32 2.06
N VAL A 282 -40.00 21.53 1.29
CA VAL A 282 -40.66 22.05 0.09
C VAL A 282 -42.13 21.68 0.17
N VAL A 283 -42.99 22.71 0.21
CA VAL A 283 -44.44 22.56 0.13
C VAL A 283 -44.76 21.91 -1.23
N GLY A 284 -45.52 20.81 -1.23
CA GLY A 284 -45.91 20.11 -2.45
C GLY A 284 -44.87 19.15 -3.06
N GLY A 285 -43.94 18.60 -2.26
CA GLY A 285 -43.06 17.51 -2.72
C GLY A 285 -41.78 17.95 -3.45
N GLY A 286 -41.65 19.23 -3.81
CA GLY A 286 -40.43 19.79 -4.43
C GLY A 286 -40.46 19.82 -5.95
N SER A 287 -39.75 20.81 -6.53
CA SER A 287 -39.60 20.90 -8.00
C SER A 287 -39.04 19.59 -8.58
N PRO A 288 -39.48 19.14 -9.77
CA PRO A 288 -38.91 17.97 -10.45
C PRO A 288 -37.39 18.03 -10.57
N VAL A 289 -36.83 19.23 -10.81
CA VAL A 289 -35.39 19.48 -10.89
C VAL A 289 -34.70 19.21 -9.54
N PHE A 290 -35.35 19.61 -8.45
CA PHE A 290 -34.84 19.40 -7.09
C PHE A 290 -34.83 17.91 -6.72
N LEU A 291 -35.92 17.19 -7.01
CA LEU A 291 -36.02 15.76 -6.76
C LEU A 291 -34.97 14.97 -7.53
N GLN A 292 -34.72 15.33 -8.79
CA GLN A 292 -33.70 14.68 -9.60
C GLN A 292 -32.28 14.93 -9.10
N ARG A 293 -31.98 16.16 -8.65
CA ARG A 293 -30.69 16.50 -8.02
C ARG A 293 -30.48 15.73 -6.72
N ARG A 294 -31.51 15.65 -5.88
CA ARG A 294 -31.48 14.90 -4.62
C ARG A 294 -31.26 13.41 -4.88
N ARG A 295 -32.03 12.80 -5.79
CA ARG A 295 -31.86 11.40 -6.22
C ARG A 295 -30.42 11.11 -6.64
N ALA A 296 -29.86 11.95 -7.51
CA ALA A 296 -28.47 11.81 -7.97
C ALA A 296 -27.44 11.88 -6.83
N ALA A 297 -27.65 12.78 -5.86
CA ALA A 297 -26.78 12.91 -4.70
C ALA A 297 -26.93 11.70 -3.74
N LEU A 298 -28.14 11.21 -3.52
CA LEU A 298 -28.39 10.00 -2.73
C LEU A 298 -27.72 8.77 -3.35
N GLN A 299 -27.79 8.60 -4.68
CA GLN A 299 -27.10 7.51 -5.37
C GLN A 299 -25.58 7.59 -5.16
N ARG A 300 -24.98 8.77 -5.35
CA ARG A 300 -23.53 8.95 -5.14
C ARG A 300 -23.14 8.64 -3.71
N TRP A 301 -23.88 9.18 -2.74
CA TRP A 301 -23.63 8.96 -1.32
C TRP A 301 -23.70 7.48 -0.97
N LEU A 302 -24.78 6.80 -1.34
CA LEU A 302 -24.97 5.38 -1.02
C LEU A 302 -23.96 4.49 -1.75
N THR A 303 -23.57 4.86 -2.97
CA THR A 303 -22.48 4.19 -3.70
C THR A 303 -21.16 4.31 -2.94
N LEU A 304 -20.81 5.48 -2.41
CA LEU A 304 -19.58 5.66 -1.63
C LEU A 304 -19.61 4.83 -0.34
N VAL A 305 -20.75 4.83 0.36
CA VAL A 305 -20.94 4.03 1.58
C VAL A 305 -20.84 2.54 1.29
N ALA A 306 -21.52 2.03 0.26
CA ALA A 306 -21.52 0.61 -0.12
C ALA A 306 -20.20 0.10 -0.70
N ARG A 307 -19.30 1.02 -1.06
CA ARG A 307 -17.94 0.70 -1.54
C ARG A 307 -16.84 1.02 -0.53
N HIS A 308 -17.20 1.57 0.63
CA HIS A 308 -16.23 1.91 1.64
C HIS A 308 -15.71 0.62 2.32
N PRO A 309 -14.37 0.40 2.45
CA PRO A 309 -13.78 -0.87 2.93
C PRO A 309 -14.28 -1.39 4.28
N VAL A 310 -14.82 -0.50 5.12
CA VAL A 310 -15.38 -0.85 6.43
C VAL A 310 -16.91 -0.77 6.46
N LEU A 311 -17.52 0.23 5.80
CA LEU A 311 -18.97 0.48 5.95
C LEU A 311 -19.78 -0.50 5.08
N ALA A 312 -19.19 -0.96 3.97
CA ALA A 312 -19.78 -1.96 3.07
C ALA A 312 -20.09 -3.32 3.74
N HIS A 313 -19.56 -3.55 4.95
CA HIS A 313 -19.76 -4.76 5.73
C HIS A 313 -20.59 -4.52 7.01
N ASP A 314 -21.07 -3.29 7.25
CA ASP A 314 -21.87 -2.98 8.44
C ASP A 314 -23.30 -3.56 8.31
N ALA A 315 -23.82 -4.07 9.43
CA ALA A 315 -25.12 -4.71 9.48
C ALA A 315 -26.28 -3.74 9.17
N ASP A 316 -26.19 -2.47 9.59
CA ASP A 316 -27.25 -1.49 9.34
C ASP A 316 -27.31 -1.09 7.86
N LEU A 317 -26.15 -1.06 7.18
CA LEU A 317 -26.13 -0.90 5.73
C LEU A 317 -26.86 -2.06 5.04
N ARG A 318 -26.57 -3.29 5.47
CA ARG A 318 -27.19 -4.49 4.91
C ARG A 318 -28.71 -4.48 5.14
N THR A 319 -29.17 -4.16 6.34
CA THR A 319 -30.60 -4.00 6.65
C THR A 319 -31.21 -2.88 5.80
N PHE A 320 -30.52 -1.74 5.65
CA PHE A 320 -30.98 -0.65 4.80
C PHE A 320 -31.09 -1.05 3.32
N LEU A 321 -30.23 -1.93 2.79
CA LEU A 321 -30.27 -2.36 1.40
C LEU A 321 -31.22 -3.53 1.14
N CYS A 322 -31.56 -4.33 2.16
CA CYS A 322 -32.24 -5.62 1.96
C CYS A 322 -33.66 -5.71 2.55
N GLU A 323 -33.97 -5.01 3.65
CA GLU A 323 -35.24 -5.20 4.35
C GLU A 323 -36.35 -4.26 3.87
N SER A 324 -37.59 -4.73 3.75
CA SER A 324 -38.72 -3.89 3.32
C SER A 324 -39.08 -2.79 4.34
N SER A 325 -38.77 -3.02 5.63
CA SER A 325 -39.02 -2.08 6.73
C SER A 325 -37.77 -1.97 7.62
N SER A 326 -36.91 -0.97 7.38
CA SER A 326 -35.77 -0.72 8.25
C SER A 326 -36.18 0.07 9.50
N ARG A 327 -36.14 -0.54 10.68
CA ARG A 327 -36.13 0.19 11.96
C ARG A 327 -34.67 0.34 12.39
N LEU A 328 -34.07 1.48 12.05
CA LEU A 328 -32.75 1.83 12.56
C LEU A 328 -32.93 2.42 13.97
N ASP A 329 -32.26 1.84 14.96
CA ASP A 329 -32.30 2.37 16.33
C ASP A 329 -31.63 3.75 16.37
N LYS A 330 -32.35 4.76 16.87
CA LYS A 330 -31.78 6.09 17.05
C LYS A 330 -30.64 6.02 18.07
N PRO A 331 -29.48 6.66 17.80
CA PRO A 331 -28.45 6.82 18.83
C PRO A 331 -29.05 7.53 20.05
N LYS A 332 -28.99 6.90 21.22
CA LYS A 332 -29.27 7.54 22.50
C LYS A 332 -28.06 8.42 22.85
N HIS A 333 -28.08 9.69 22.44
CA HIS A 333 -27.19 10.67 23.03
C HIS A 333 -27.95 11.85 23.57
N ASP A 334 -27.57 12.18 24.80
CA ASP A 334 -28.26 12.97 25.80
C ASP A 334 -28.55 14.41 25.37
N GLU A 335 -29.76 14.79 25.73
CA GLU A 335 -30.24 16.10 26.09
C GLU A 335 -29.23 16.86 26.98
N PHE A 336 -28.56 17.88 26.46
CA PHE A 336 -28.15 19.06 27.21
C PHE A 336 -28.18 20.31 26.33
N ILE A 337 -28.88 21.31 26.85
CA ILE A 337 -29.42 22.53 26.23
C ILE A 337 -28.41 23.69 26.28
N LEU A 338 -28.43 24.59 25.30
CA LEU A 338 -28.53 26.03 25.61
C LEU A 338 -29.60 26.69 24.73
N ALA A 339 -30.60 27.23 25.41
CA ALA A 339 -31.72 27.95 24.86
C ALA A 339 -31.27 29.31 24.31
N GLY A 340 -31.85 29.73 23.17
CA GLY A 340 -31.73 31.11 22.72
C GLY A 340 -32.15 31.29 21.26
N THR A 341 -33.24 32.04 21.08
CA THR A 341 -33.75 32.62 19.83
C THR A 341 -34.50 31.68 18.88
N GLN A 342 -35.82 31.67 19.05
CA GLN A 342 -36.74 31.57 17.92
C GLN A 342 -36.62 32.85 17.09
N ASP A 343 -36.54 32.70 15.76
CA ASP A 343 -37.49 33.39 14.90
C ASP A 343 -37.61 32.66 13.55
N GLU A 344 -38.85 32.35 13.18
CA GLU A 344 -39.22 31.93 11.84
C GLU A 344 -39.30 33.18 10.94
N SER A 345 -38.52 33.22 9.87
CA SER A 345 -38.98 33.86 8.63
C SER A 345 -38.27 33.28 7.42
N THR A 346 -39.08 32.86 6.45
CA THR A 346 -38.68 32.49 5.09
C THR A 346 -38.05 33.69 4.38
N GLY A 347 -36.73 33.65 4.17
CA GLY A 347 -35.99 34.59 3.34
C GLY A 347 -34.92 33.87 2.53
N GLN A 348 -34.65 34.33 1.30
CA GLN A 348 -33.56 33.82 0.46
C GLN A 348 -32.23 33.91 1.21
N ILE A 349 -31.49 32.81 1.24
CA ILE A 349 -30.17 32.71 1.89
C ILE A 349 -29.30 33.86 1.39
N SER A 350 -28.89 34.74 2.30
CA SER A 350 -28.11 35.94 1.97
C SER A 350 -26.65 35.57 1.66
N ILE A 351 -25.93 36.47 0.99
CA ILE A 351 -24.48 36.31 0.73
C ILE A 351 -23.70 36.19 2.05
N ASP A 352 -24.16 36.86 3.10
CA ASP A 352 -23.56 36.80 4.44
C ASP A 352 -23.73 35.43 5.10
N GLU A 353 -24.87 34.75 4.89
CA GLU A 353 -25.08 33.38 5.36
C GLU A 353 -24.21 32.37 4.60
N MET A 354 -23.98 32.57 3.30
CA MET A 354 -23.03 31.76 2.52
C MET A 354 -21.59 32.01 2.97
N GLN A 355 -21.20 33.25 3.29
CA GLN A 355 -19.90 33.55 3.87
C GLN A 355 -19.75 32.95 5.27
N ALA A 356 -20.78 33.01 6.11
CA ALA A 356 -20.76 32.38 7.44
C ALA A 356 -20.64 30.85 7.34
N ALA A 357 -21.33 30.22 6.36
CA ALA A 357 -21.18 28.80 6.08
C ALA A 357 -19.77 28.45 5.57
N PHE A 358 -19.19 29.28 4.70
CA PHE A 358 -17.83 29.10 4.19
C PHE A 358 -16.75 29.28 5.28
N VAL A 359 -16.93 30.26 6.18
CA VAL A 359 -16.07 30.47 7.34
C VAL A 359 -16.19 29.30 8.32
N SER A 360 -17.39 28.76 8.52
CA SER A 360 -17.62 27.56 9.31
C SER A 360 -16.95 26.32 8.67
N GLU A 361 -17.00 26.18 7.35
CA GLU A 361 -16.29 25.12 6.62
C GLU A 361 -14.77 25.25 6.73
N GLN A 362 -14.23 26.47 6.64
CA GLN A 362 -12.80 26.72 6.87
C GLN A 362 -12.39 26.40 8.32
N GLU A 363 -13.23 26.72 9.30
CA GLU A 363 -12.96 26.41 10.70
C GLU A 363 -13.00 24.89 10.94
N GLN A 364 -13.92 24.16 10.32
CA GLN A 364 -13.96 22.70 10.37
C GLN A 364 -12.69 22.07 9.74
N LEU A 365 -12.26 22.56 8.57
CA LEU A 365 -11.02 22.11 7.94
C LEU A 365 -9.79 22.42 8.81
N ARG A 366 -9.77 23.60 9.44
CA ARG A 366 -8.72 24.00 10.38
C ARG A 366 -8.69 23.11 11.62
N LEU A 367 -9.84 22.76 12.19
CA LEU A 367 -9.95 21.85 13.33
C LEU A 367 -9.50 20.43 12.97
N VAL A 368 -9.83 19.93 11.77
CA VAL A 368 -9.31 18.66 11.24
C VAL A 368 -7.79 18.71 11.10
N GLN A 369 -7.24 19.79 10.54
CA GLN A 369 -5.79 19.96 10.38
C GLN A 369 -5.08 20.07 11.74
N LEU A 370 -5.69 20.73 12.73
CA LEU A 370 -5.19 20.79 14.10
C LEU A 370 -5.24 19.42 14.79
N GLY A 371 -6.31 18.65 14.58
CA GLY A 371 -6.45 17.27 15.06
C GLY A 371 -5.37 16.35 14.48
N LEU A 372 -5.15 16.42 13.17
CA LEU A 372 -4.09 15.69 12.47
C LEU A 372 -2.69 16.10 12.96
N ASN A 373 -2.45 17.38 13.18
CA ASN A 373 -1.18 17.87 13.74
C ASN A 373 -0.97 17.43 15.20
N ARG A 374 -2.02 17.39 16.02
CA ARG A 374 -1.93 16.86 17.39
C ARG A 374 -1.64 15.36 17.37
N LEU A 375 -2.33 14.59 16.52
CA LEU A 375 -2.05 13.16 16.33
C LEU A 375 -0.61 12.96 15.88
N TYR A 376 -0.15 13.72 14.88
CA TYR A 376 1.25 13.69 14.42
C TYR A 376 2.24 13.96 15.56
N LYS A 377 2.00 14.98 16.39
CA LYS A 377 2.84 15.29 17.57
C LYS A 377 2.79 14.23 18.66
N ILE A 378 1.64 13.58 18.86
CA ILE A 378 1.49 12.45 19.80
C ILE A 378 2.30 11.25 19.30
N PHE A 379 2.24 10.95 18.00
CA PHE A 379 3.04 9.88 17.39
C PHE A 379 4.54 10.19 17.38
N GLU A 380 4.95 11.45 17.24
CA GLU A 380 6.36 11.85 17.39
C GLU A 380 6.86 11.80 18.85
N ARG A 381 6.01 12.15 19.83
CA ARG A 381 6.40 12.17 21.26
C ARG A 381 6.28 10.83 21.96
N GLY A 382 5.54 9.87 21.41
CA GLY A 382 5.47 8.48 21.90
C GLY A 382 6.62 7.58 21.43
N LEU A 383 7.65 8.14 20.78
CA LEU A 383 8.85 7.46 20.28
C LEU A 383 10.13 7.99 20.96
N ILE A 384 10.10 8.15 22.30
CA ILE A 384 11.31 8.33 23.12
C ILE A 384 11.51 7.09 23.97
#